data_AF-A0A962L846-F1
#
_entry.id   AF-A0A962L846-F1
#
_cell.length_a   1.000
_cell.length_b   1.000
_cell.length_c   1.000
_cell.angle_alpha   90.00
_cell.angle_beta   90.00
_cell.angle_gamma   90.00
#
_symmetry.space_group_name_H-M   'P 1'
#
loop_
_entity.id
_entity.type
_entity.pdbx_description
1 polymer ?
#
loop_
_entity_poly.entity_id
_entity_poly.type
_entity_poly.pdbx_seq_one_letter_code
_entity_poly.pdbx_strand_id
1 'polypeptide(L)'
;MSDTGEIIQLWQAPFFEQTETPQVEIPVAELRAVAQAHGFQSGREEGLAQGLAEAKEIVHRMAAVADELAQPFRGLDAQVTRELARMAMLLAQQIVRRELAIDSTVVADIVAQAMSTLYKLDGELVVFLNPADAACVRELTAASGVLDGKSWKIVEDASLSPGGCQVKTPTSFVDGSVEKQMEVIFANLIDACDNLPEP
;
A
#
# COMPACT_ATOMS: atom_id res chain seq x y z
N MET A 1 80.07 -68.26 46.12
CA MET A 1 79.68 -68.05 44.71
C MET A 1 78.43 -67.20 44.74
N SER A 2 78.39 -66.23 43.84
CA SER A 2 77.36 -65.21 43.59
C SER A 2 75.92 -65.71 43.82
N ASP A 3 75.03 -64.86 44.34
CA ASP A 3 74.04 -64.20 43.48
C ASP A 3 73.17 -63.21 44.27
N THR A 4 72.88 -62.13 43.57
CA THR A 4 71.86 -61.10 43.68
C THR A 4 70.60 -61.50 44.47
N GLY A 5 70.38 -60.84 45.60
CA GLY A 5 69.05 -60.63 46.16
C GLY A 5 68.90 -59.14 46.38
N GLU A 6 68.38 -58.43 45.38
CA GLU A 6 68.11 -56.99 45.44
C GLU A 6 67.34 -56.67 46.73
N ILE A 7 67.95 -55.79 47.52
CA ILE A 7 67.53 -55.44 48.87
C ILE A 7 66.23 -54.63 48.75
N ILE A 8 65.10 -55.27 48.98
CA ILE A 8 63.84 -54.55 49.20
C ILE A 8 63.89 -54.01 50.64
N GLN A 9 64.42 -52.80 50.80
CA GLN A 9 64.18 -52.02 52.02
C GLN A 9 62.68 -51.70 52.04
N LEU A 10 61.98 -52.11 53.12
CA LEU A 10 60.61 -51.68 53.35
C LEU A 10 60.59 -50.16 53.32
N TRP A 11 59.79 -49.58 52.43
CA TRP A 11 59.65 -48.13 52.36
C TRP A 11 59.18 -47.60 53.72
N GLN A 12 59.99 -46.75 54.34
CA GLN A 12 59.59 -45.95 55.49
C GLN A 12 59.32 -44.53 55.00
N ALA A 13 58.11 -44.03 55.27
CA ALA A 13 57.78 -42.65 54.99
C ALA A 13 58.80 -41.73 55.68
N PRO A 14 59.48 -40.81 54.96
CA PRO A 14 60.35 -39.84 55.59
C PRO A 14 59.52 -39.02 56.58
N PHE A 15 60.07 -38.80 57.78
CA PHE A 15 59.41 -37.98 58.79
C PHE A 15 59.31 -36.55 58.27
N PHE A 16 58.10 -36.15 57.88
CA PHE A 16 57.79 -34.75 57.62
C PHE A 16 57.54 -34.10 58.98
N GLU A 17 58.32 -33.08 59.33
CA GLU A 17 57.93 -32.12 60.34
C GLU A 17 56.51 -31.64 59.98
N GLN A 18 55.58 -31.77 60.92
CA GLN A 18 54.27 -31.14 60.78
C GLN A 18 54.55 -29.64 60.67
N THR A 19 54.56 -29.12 59.44
CA THR A 19 54.40 -27.70 59.24
C THR A 19 53.03 -27.39 59.81
N GLU A 20 53.00 -26.68 60.95
CA GLU A 20 51.79 -26.02 61.44
C GLU A 20 51.20 -25.32 60.22
N THR A 21 50.10 -25.86 59.70
CA THR A 21 49.33 -25.19 58.68
C THR A 21 48.98 -23.85 59.33
N PRO A 22 49.36 -22.70 58.74
CA PRO A 22 48.98 -21.42 59.31
C PRO A 22 47.46 -21.41 59.35
N GLN A 23 46.89 -21.60 60.54
CA GLN A 23 45.46 -21.50 60.78
C GLN A 23 45.14 -20.02 60.68
N VAL A 24 44.82 -19.58 59.46
CA VAL A 24 44.20 -18.28 59.25
C VAL A 24 42.78 -18.39 59.81
N GLU A 25 42.65 -18.24 61.13
CA GLU A 25 41.35 -18.09 61.81
C GLU A 25 40.79 -16.73 61.44
N ILE A 26 40.14 -16.63 60.28
CA ILE A 26 39.32 -15.47 59.96
C ILE A 26 38.15 -15.49 60.95
N PRO A 27 37.95 -14.43 61.76
CA PRO A 27 36.84 -14.38 62.68
C PRO A 27 35.52 -14.57 61.92
N VAL A 28 34.68 -15.51 62.36
CA VAL A 28 33.40 -15.86 61.70
C VAL A 28 32.51 -14.62 61.46
N ALA A 29 32.63 -13.60 62.32
CA ALA A 29 31.95 -12.32 62.17
C ALA A 29 32.38 -11.53 60.93
N GLU A 30 33.68 -11.52 60.61
CA GLU A 30 34.26 -10.80 59.49
C GLU A 30 33.90 -11.48 58.16
N LEU A 31 33.93 -12.81 58.12
CA LEU A 31 33.45 -13.60 56.98
C LEU A 31 31.96 -13.34 56.70
N ARG A 32 31.14 -13.24 57.75
CA ARG A 32 29.71 -12.94 57.64
C ARG A 32 29.46 -11.54 57.10
N ALA A 33 30.23 -10.55 57.54
CA ALA A 33 30.12 -9.17 57.06
C ALA A 33 30.49 -9.06 55.57
N VAL A 34 31.57 -9.72 55.13
CA VAL A 34 31.98 -9.77 53.72
C VAL A 34 30.91 -10.47 52.87
N ALA A 35 30.39 -11.62 53.32
CA ALA A 35 29.34 -12.34 52.61
C ALA A 35 28.04 -11.53 52.49
N GLN A 36 27.66 -10.79 53.53
CA GLN A 36 26.49 -9.91 53.51
C GLN A 36 26.68 -8.72 52.56
N ALA A 37 27.85 -8.07 52.60
CA ALA A 37 28.15 -6.94 51.71
C ALA A 37 28.16 -7.39 50.24
N HIS A 38 28.80 -8.52 49.95
CA HIS A 38 28.84 -9.10 48.60
C HIS A 38 27.44 -9.51 48.13
N GLY A 39 26.65 -10.20 48.97
CA GLY A 39 25.29 -10.58 48.64
C GLY A 39 24.36 -9.39 48.41
N PHE A 40 24.50 -8.33 49.21
CA PHE A 40 23.75 -7.09 49.03
C PHE A 40 24.12 -6.39 47.72
N GLN A 41 25.40 -6.33 47.38
CA GLN A 41 25.85 -5.72 46.14
C GLN A 41 25.40 -6.51 44.90
N SER A 42 25.59 -7.84 44.90
CA SER A 42 25.11 -8.72 43.82
C SER A 42 23.59 -8.61 43.64
N GLY A 43 22.83 -8.69 44.74
CA GLY A 43 21.37 -8.58 44.68
C GLY A 43 20.88 -7.22 44.20
N ARG A 44 21.61 -6.13 44.51
CA ARG A 44 21.31 -4.80 44.00
C ARG A 44 21.56 -4.69 42.49
N GLU A 45 22.68 -5.21 42.02
CA GLU A 45 23.05 -5.19 40.59
C GLU A 45 22.09 -6.07 39.76
N GLU A 46 21.79 -7.28 40.24
CA GLU A 46 20.82 -8.19 39.62
C GLU A 46 19.41 -7.60 39.60
N GLY A 47 18.95 -7.03 40.72
CA GLY A 47 17.63 -6.39 40.80
C GLY A 47 17.50 -5.17 39.89
N LEU A 48 18.56 -4.36 39.77
CA LEU A 48 18.60 -3.24 38.83
C LEU A 48 18.55 -3.73 37.37
N ALA A 49 19.33 -4.75 37.03
CA ALA A 49 19.36 -5.32 35.69
C ALA A 49 18.00 -5.94 35.30
N GLN A 50 17.37 -6.69 36.21
CA GLN A 50 16.04 -7.27 36.01
C GLN A 50 14.98 -6.18 35.86
N GLY A 51 14.96 -5.18 36.76
CA GLY A 51 14.00 -4.08 36.68
C GLY A 51 14.13 -3.27 35.39
N LEU A 52 15.36 -3.05 34.90
CA LEU A 52 15.59 -2.40 33.60
C LEU A 52 15.12 -3.27 32.43
N ALA A 53 15.29 -4.58 32.51
CA ALA A 53 14.81 -5.50 31.47
C ALA A 53 13.27 -5.52 31.40
N GLU A 54 12.60 -5.64 32.54
CA GLU A 54 11.13 -5.60 32.65
C GLU A 54 10.56 -4.27 32.17
N ALA A 55 11.15 -3.14 32.58
CA ALA A 55 10.73 -1.81 32.14
C ALA A 55 10.86 -1.65 30.63
N LYS A 56 11.96 -2.13 30.03
CA LYS A 56 12.14 -2.11 28.56
C LYS A 56 11.09 -2.95 27.86
N GLU A 57 10.76 -4.12 28.40
CA GLU A 57 9.73 -4.98 27.83
C GLU A 57 8.35 -4.32 27.87
N ILE A 58 7.99 -3.69 28.99
CA ILE A 58 6.72 -2.95 29.13
C ILE A 58 6.65 -1.80 28.12
N VAL A 59 7.72 -1.00 28.01
CA VAL A 59 7.79 0.10 27.04
C VAL A 59 7.66 -0.41 25.61
N HIS A 60 8.32 -1.53 25.28
CA HIS A 60 8.23 -2.13 23.95
C HIS A 60 6.81 -2.61 23.63
N ARG A 61 6.14 -3.27 24.59
CA ARG A 61 4.73 -3.67 24.45
C ARG A 61 3.81 -2.46 24.27
N MET A 62 4.00 -1.40 25.06
CA MET A 62 3.21 -0.17 24.93
C MET A 62 3.42 0.51 23.57
N ALA A 63 4.67 0.57 23.09
CA ALA A 63 4.97 1.10 21.76
C ALA A 63 4.28 0.29 20.65
N ALA A 64 4.32 -1.05 20.75
CA ALA A 64 3.63 -1.92 19.79
C ALA A 64 2.11 -1.68 19.77
N VAL A 65 1.48 -1.59 20.94
CA VAL A 65 0.04 -1.27 21.03
C VAL A 65 -0.27 0.12 20.44
N ALA A 66 0.57 1.12 20.70
CA ALA A 66 0.40 2.45 20.14
C ALA A 66 0.52 2.44 18.60
N ASP A 67 1.47 1.69 18.05
CA ASP A 67 1.65 1.55 16.61
C ASP A 67 0.49 0.82 15.94
N GLU A 68 -0.04 -0.24 16.55
CA GLU A 68 -1.24 -0.95 16.09
C GLU A 68 -2.46 -0.03 16.08
N LEU A 69 -2.62 0.80 17.13
CA LEU A 69 -3.70 1.79 17.19
C LEU A 69 -3.53 2.90 16.15
N ALA A 70 -2.30 3.30 15.82
CA ALA A 70 -2.02 4.33 14.82
C ALA A 70 -2.20 3.82 13.37
N GLN A 71 -1.97 2.54 13.11
CA GLN A 71 -2.04 1.92 11.78
C GLN A 71 -3.33 2.22 10.99
N PRO A 72 -4.56 2.07 11.54
CA PRO A 72 -5.79 2.36 10.81
C PRO A 72 -5.93 3.85 10.44
N PHE A 73 -5.29 4.76 11.18
CA PHE A 73 -5.36 6.19 10.89
C PHE A 73 -4.41 6.62 9.76
N ARG A 74 -3.31 5.89 9.53
CA ARG A 74 -2.32 6.26 8.50
C ARG A 74 -2.86 6.25 7.07
N GLY A 75 -3.97 5.55 6.80
CA GLY A 75 -4.61 5.50 5.49
C GLY A 75 -6.01 6.11 5.44
N LEU A 76 -6.51 6.64 6.56
CA LEU A 76 -7.89 7.11 6.66
C LEU A 76 -8.14 8.32 5.77
N ASP A 77 -7.20 9.26 5.71
CA ASP A 77 -7.34 10.46 4.88
C ASP A 77 -7.39 10.11 3.38
N ALA A 78 -6.53 9.19 2.93
CA ALA A 78 -6.55 8.69 1.56
C ALA A 78 -7.87 7.96 1.25
N GLN A 79 -8.36 7.14 2.19
CA GLN A 79 -9.64 6.44 2.04
C GLN A 79 -10.82 7.41 1.96
N VAL A 80 -10.88 8.40 2.86
CA VAL A 80 -11.93 9.41 2.88
C VAL A 80 -11.89 10.25 1.61
N THR A 81 -10.72 10.69 1.18
CA THR A 81 -10.53 11.46 -0.07
C THR A 81 -11.04 10.67 -1.27
N ARG A 82 -10.71 9.38 -1.36
CA ARG A 82 -11.16 8.49 -2.44
C ARG A 82 -12.67 8.34 -2.48
N GLU A 83 -13.31 8.14 -1.32
CA GLU A 83 -14.77 8.02 -1.25
C GLU A 83 -15.48 9.34 -1.56
N LEU A 84 -14.94 10.48 -1.12
CA LEU A 84 -15.47 11.80 -1.49
C LEU A 84 -15.36 12.04 -3.00
N ALA A 85 -14.22 11.72 -3.61
CA ALA A 85 -14.03 11.82 -5.06
C ALA A 85 -15.02 10.93 -5.82
N ARG A 86 -15.24 9.69 -5.35
CA ARG A 86 -16.25 8.78 -5.88
C ARG A 86 -17.66 9.35 -5.78
N MET A 87 -18.04 9.89 -4.64
CA MET A 87 -19.37 10.50 -4.46
C MET A 87 -19.58 11.70 -5.38
N ALA A 88 -18.58 12.59 -5.47
CA ALA A 88 -18.64 13.74 -6.37
C ALA A 88 -18.79 13.31 -7.83
N MET A 89 -18.09 12.26 -8.24
CA MET A 89 -18.19 11.71 -9.60
C MET A 89 -19.55 11.10 -9.89
N LEU A 90 -20.13 10.34 -8.95
CA LEU A 90 -21.48 9.79 -9.12
C LEU A 90 -22.54 10.89 -9.29
N LEU A 91 -22.40 11.99 -8.54
CA LEU A 91 -23.27 13.16 -8.69
C LEU A 91 -23.05 13.83 -10.05
N ALA A 92 -21.80 14.04 -10.47
CA ALA A 92 -21.47 14.60 -11.77
C ALA A 92 -22.04 13.77 -12.91
N GLN A 93 -21.89 12.44 -12.86
CA GLN A 93 -22.46 11.52 -13.85
C GLN A 93 -23.98 11.64 -13.91
N GLN A 94 -24.66 11.72 -12.77
CA GLN A 94 -26.11 11.87 -12.73
C GLN A 94 -26.58 13.20 -13.33
N ILE A 95 -25.85 14.29 -13.06
CA ILE A 95 -26.13 15.61 -13.64
C ILE A 95 -25.90 15.58 -15.16
N VAL A 96 -24.74 15.09 -15.61
CA VAL A 96 -24.40 15.03 -17.04
C VAL A 96 -25.38 14.15 -17.81
N ARG A 97 -25.76 12.98 -17.30
CA ARG A 97 -26.80 12.14 -17.92
C ARG A 97 -28.12 12.90 -18.07
N ARG A 98 -28.52 13.68 -17.05
CA ARG A 98 -29.75 14.45 -17.08
C ARG A 98 -29.68 15.58 -18.10
N GLU A 99 -28.56 16.32 -18.14
CA GLU A 99 -28.38 17.42 -19.09
C GLU A 99 -28.30 16.93 -20.53
N LEU A 100 -27.56 15.85 -20.80
CA LEU A 100 -27.46 15.26 -22.15
C LEU A 100 -28.79 14.64 -22.62
N ALA A 101 -29.66 14.22 -21.70
CA ALA A 101 -31.02 13.80 -22.04
C ALA A 101 -31.94 14.99 -22.40
N ILE A 102 -31.59 16.21 -22.00
CA ILE A 102 -32.34 17.44 -22.28
C ILE A 102 -31.80 18.12 -23.56
N ASP A 103 -30.47 18.13 -23.73
CA ASP A 103 -29.80 18.82 -24.84
C ASP A 103 -28.77 17.92 -25.55
N SER A 104 -29.19 17.40 -26.71
CA SER A 104 -28.38 16.56 -27.60
C SER A 104 -27.37 17.33 -28.46
N THR A 105 -27.35 18.67 -28.42
CA THR A 105 -26.51 19.47 -29.33
C THR A 105 -25.01 19.26 -29.08
N VAL A 106 -24.62 19.01 -27.82
CA VAL A 106 -23.23 18.74 -27.42
C VAL A 106 -22.66 17.50 -28.12
N VAL A 107 -23.50 16.51 -28.43
CA VAL A 107 -23.06 15.28 -29.12
C VAL A 107 -22.63 15.58 -30.55
N ALA A 108 -23.27 16.55 -31.21
CA ALA A 108 -22.93 16.92 -32.57
C ALA A 108 -21.50 17.48 -32.68
N ASP A 109 -21.10 18.33 -31.72
CA ASP A 109 -19.75 18.89 -31.68
C ASP A 109 -18.69 17.81 -31.39
N ILE A 110 -18.98 16.91 -30.43
CA ILE A 110 -18.08 15.80 -30.09
C ILE A 110 -17.90 14.88 -31.29
N VAL A 111 -18.99 14.52 -31.97
CA VAL A 111 -18.93 13.69 -33.18
C VAL A 111 -18.16 14.42 -34.27
N ALA A 112 -18.40 15.71 -34.53
CA ALA A 112 -17.63 16.49 -35.51
C ALA A 112 -16.13 16.52 -35.20
N GLN A 113 -15.76 16.66 -33.92
CA GLN A 113 -14.36 16.65 -33.48
C GLN A 113 -13.72 15.26 -33.61
N ALA A 114 -14.43 14.20 -33.22
CA ALA A 114 -14.00 12.81 -33.41
C ALA A 114 -13.81 12.50 -34.90
N MET A 115 -14.76 12.95 -35.74
CA MET A 115 -14.70 12.82 -37.20
C MET A 115 -13.47 13.51 -37.77
N SER A 116 -13.17 14.75 -37.39
CA SER A 116 -11.98 15.47 -37.89
C SER A 116 -10.66 14.77 -37.52
N THR A 117 -10.63 14.07 -36.38
CA THR A 117 -9.47 13.29 -35.93
C THR A 117 -9.36 11.97 -36.71
N LEU A 118 -10.48 11.28 -36.90
CA LEU A 118 -10.56 9.97 -37.56
C LEU A 118 -10.58 10.05 -39.09
N TYR A 119 -10.82 11.23 -39.68
CA TYR A 119 -10.89 11.47 -41.13
C TYR A 119 -9.63 11.00 -41.88
N LYS A 120 -8.49 10.93 -41.18
CA LYS A 120 -7.21 10.45 -41.70
C LYS A 120 -7.14 8.92 -41.89
N LEU A 121 -8.07 8.16 -41.32
CA LEU A 121 -8.13 6.70 -41.51
C LEU A 121 -8.91 6.35 -42.79
N ASP A 122 -8.35 5.48 -43.60
CA ASP A 122 -9.02 4.97 -44.81
C ASP A 122 -9.98 3.83 -44.46
N GLY A 123 -11.22 3.90 -44.95
CA GLY A 123 -12.24 2.88 -44.75
C GLY A 123 -13.65 3.45 -44.56
N GLU A 124 -14.64 2.56 -44.56
CA GLU A 124 -16.03 2.88 -44.21
C GLU A 124 -16.15 3.09 -42.70
N LEU A 125 -16.73 4.22 -42.29
CA LEU A 125 -16.90 4.58 -40.90
C LEU A 125 -18.36 4.41 -40.48
N VAL A 126 -18.63 3.65 -39.43
CA VAL A 126 -19.98 3.48 -38.89
C VAL A 126 -20.05 4.10 -37.50
N VAL A 127 -20.96 5.05 -37.32
CA VAL A 127 -21.17 5.76 -36.04
C VAL A 127 -22.51 5.34 -35.49
N PHE A 128 -22.51 4.74 -34.30
CA PHE A 128 -23.71 4.38 -33.55
C PHE A 128 -24.05 5.51 -32.58
N LEU A 129 -25.30 5.95 -32.61
CA LEU A 129 -25.82 7.06 -31.79
C LEU A 129 -27.21 6.74 -31.28
N ASN A 130 -27.60 7.37 -30.18
CA ASN A 130 -28.99 7.37 -29.77
C ASN A 130 -29.86 8.03 -30.88
N PRO A 131 -31.10 7.57 -31.13
CA PRO A 131 -31.98 8.17 -32.15
C PRO A 131 -32.19 9.69 -31.99
N ALA A 132 -32.23 10.21 -30.77
CA ALA A 132 -32.36 11.65 -30.51
C ALA A 132 -31.13 12.43 -31.01
N ASP A 133 -29.94 11.89 -30.77
CA ASP A 133 -28.67 12.50 -31.17
C ASP A 133 -28.45 12.33 -32.69
N ALA A 134 -28.82 11.18 -33.25
CA ALA A 134 -28.66 10.87 -34.67
C ALA A 134 -29.41 11.86 -35.58
N ALA A 135 -30.57 12.36 -35.16
CA ALA A 135 -31.31 13.38 -35.89
C ALA A 135 -30.53 14.71 -35.92
N CYS A 136 -30.07 15.18 -34.76
CA CYS A 136 -29.29 16.42 -34.62
C CYS A 136 -27.98 16.36 -35.43
N VAL A 137 -27.24 15.25 -35.33
CA VAL A 137 -25.98 15.05 -36.06
C VAL A 137 -26.21 15.03 -37.58
N ARG A 138 -27.29 14.40 -38.07
CA ARG A 138 -27.62 14.39 -39.51
C ARG A 138 -27.87 15.78 -40.05
N GLU A 139 -28.62 16.61 -39.32
CA GLU A 139 -28.90 17.99 -39.73
C GLU A 139 -27.63 18.85 -39.76
N LEU A 140 -26.80 18.77 -38.72
CA LEU A 140 -25.60 19.59 -38.57
C LEU A 140 -24.51 19.21 -39.59
N THR A 141 -24.42 17.92 -39.89
CA THR A 141 -23.47 17.43 -40.90
C THR A 141 -23.90 17.72 -42.33
N ALA A 142 -25.21 17.72 -42.62
CA ALA A 142 -25.74 18.19 -43.90
C ALA A 142 -25.48 19.69 -44.11
N ALA A 143 -25.52 20.49 -43.03
CA ALA A 143 -25.29 21.94 -43.08
C ALA A 143 -23.80 22.33 -43.21
N SER A 144 -22.89 21.53 -42.65
CA SER A 144 -21.47 21.89 -42.56
C SER A 144 -20.61 21.43 -43.74
N GLY A 145 -21.10 20.53 -44.60
CA GLY A 145 -20.35 20.03 -45.77
C GLY A 145 -19.08 19.24 -45.43
N VAL A 146 -18.84 18.95 -44.14
CA VAL A 146 -17.64 18.26 -43.62
C VAL A 146 -17.48 16.84 -44.18
N LEU A 147 -18.51 16.32 -44.83
CA LEU A 147 -18.64 14.93 -45.26
C LEU A 147 -18.37 14.69 -46.75
N ASP A 148 -18.05 15.73 -47.51
CA ASP A 148 -17.79 15.60 -48.94
C ASP A 148 -16.45 14.85 -49.16
N GLY A 149 -16.50 13.51 -49.23
CA GLY A 149 -15.35 12.70 -49.67
C GLY A 149 -15.19 11.27 -49.13
N LYS A 150 -15.88 10.84 -48.07
CA LYS A 150 -15.76 9.46 -47.52
C LYS A 150 -17.12 8.83 -47.17
N SER A 151 -17.22 7.51 -47.36
CA SER A 151 -18.39 6.70 -46.98
C SER A 151 -18.44 6.52 -45.47
N TRP A 152 -19.30 7.28 -44.81
CA TRP A 152 -19.64 7.08 -43.40
C TRP A 152 -21.15 6.87 -43.25
N LYS A 153 -21.56 6.17 -42.20
CA LYS A 153 -22.95 5.78 -41.96
C LYS A 153 -23.30 6.00 -40.50
N ILE A 154 -24.41 6.69 -40.25
CA ILE A 154 -25.03 6.74 -38.93
C ILE A 154 -25.95 5.53 -38.77
N VAL A 155 -25.83 4.84 -37.64
CA VAL A 155 -26.72 3.78 -37.21
C VAL A 155 -27.37 4.21 -35.89
N GLU A 156 -28.69 4.18 -35.85
CA GLU A 156 -29.45 4.49 -34.65
C GLU A 156 -29.46 3.26 -33.73
N ASP A 157 -29.02 3.44 -32.49
CA ASP A 157 -28.99 2.42 -31.44
C ASP A 157 -29.64 2.96 -30.17
N ALA A 158 -30.84 2.46 -29.86
CA ALA A 158 -31.61 2.85 -28.69
C ALA A 158 -31.06 2.29 -27.37
N SER A 159 -30.08 1.37 -27.42
CA SER A 159 -29.39 0.88 -26.22
C SER A 159 -28.35 1.88 -25.68
N LEU A 160 -27.93 2.85 -26.49
CA LEU A 160 -27.02 3.91 -26.09
C LEU A 160 -27.75 5.03 -25.36
N SER A 161 -27.19 5.46 -24.23
CA SER A 161 -27.63 6.67 -23.53
C SER A 161 -27.49 7.89 -24.46
N PRO A 162 -28.45 8.85 -24.43
CA PRO A 162 -28.26 10.15 -25.06
C PRO A 162 -26.95 10.78 -24.59
N GLY A 163 -26.17 11.38 -25.50
CA GLY A 163 -24.84 11.87 -25.16
C GLY A 163 -23.70 10.95 -25.60
N GLY A 164 -23.97 9.67 -25.80
CA GLY A 164 -22.97 8.64 -26.10
C GLY A 164 -22.86 8.34 -27.58
N CYS A 165 -21.65 8.00 -28.04
CA CYS A 165 -21.42 7.51 -29.39
C CYS A 165 -20.50 6.28 -29.39
N GLN A 166 -20.65 5.42 -30.39
CA GLN A 166 -19.64 4.39 -30.67
C GLN A 166 -19.22 4.48 -32.12
N VAL A 167 -17.93 4.39 -32.37
CA VAL A 167 -17.37 4.54 -33.70
C VAL A 167 -16.67 3.26 -34.09
N LYS A 168 -17.08 2.67 -35.22
CA LYS A 168 -16.52 1.44 -35.76
C LYS A 168 -15.90 1.70 -37.12
N THR A 169 -14.67 1.26 -37.28
CA THR A 169 -13.97 1.16 -38.57
C THR A 169 -13.67 -0.33 -38.86
N PRO A 170 -13.13 -0.68 -40.04
CA PRO A 170 -12.73 -2.06 -40.33
C PRO A 170 -11.61 -2.58 -39.40
N THR A 171 -10.80 -1.68 -38.83
CA THR A 171 -9.59 -2.03 -38.06
C THR A 171 -9.64 -1.58 -36.60
N SER A 172 -10.63 -0.77 -36.20
CA SER A 172 -10.73 -0.22 -34.85
C SER A 172 -12.17 -0.04 -34.39
N PHE A 173 -12.35 -0.02 -33.08
CA PHE A 173 -13.58 0.32 -32.41
C PHE A 173 -13.27 1.29 -31.28
N VAL A 174 -14.02 2.39 -31.23
CA VAL A 174 -13.90 3.43 -30.20
C VAL A 174 -15.24 3.54 -29.49
N ASP A 175 -15.23 3.27 -28.20
CA ASP A 175 -16.39 3.43 -27.32
C ASP A 175 -16.34 4.82 -26.68
N GLY A 176 -17.18 5.72 -27.19
CA GLY A 176 -17.40 7.06 -26.67
C GLY A 176 -18.68 7.16 -25.83
N SER A 177 -19.17 6.05 -25.26
CA SER A 177 -20.30 6.09 -24.33
C SER A 177 -19.99 7.01 -23.14
N VAL A 178 -21.03 7.65 -22.60
CA VAL A 178 -20.91 8.54 -21.43
C VAL A 178 -20.31 7.77 -20.25
N GLU A 179 -20.69 6.50 -20.11
CA GLU A 179 -20.16 5.56 -19.14
C GLU A 179 -18.64 5.43 -19.27
N LYS A 180 -18.12 5.18 -20.48
CA LYS A 180 -16.69 4.99 -20.70
C LYS A 180 -15.90 6.28 -20.51
N GLN A 181 -16.43 7.40 -20.97
CA GLN A 181 -15.80 8.71 -20.77
C GLN A 181 -15.68 9.05 -19.28
N MET A 182 -16.74 8.82 -18.51
CA MET A 182 -16.74 9.04 -17.05
C MET A 182 -15.78 8.11 -16.33
N GLU A 183 -15.65 6.84 -16.75
CA GLU A 183 -14.69 5.90 -16.18
C GLU A 183 -13.24 6.39 -16.37
N VAL A 184 -12.89 6.90 -17.55
CA VAL A 184 -11.55 7.45 -17.83
C VAL A 184 -11.28 8.69 -16.98
N ILE A 185 -12.26 9.60 -16.86
CA ILE A 185 -12.15 10.80 -16.02
C ILE A 185 -11.97 10.39 -14.55
N PHE A 186 -12.72 9.39 -14.09
CA PHE A 186 -12.64 8.87 -12.73
C PHE A 186 -11.27 8.27 -12.40
N ALA A 187 -10.73 7.45 -13.29
CA ALA A 187 -9.38 6.88 -13.14
C ALA A 187 -8.33 7.98 -13.00
N ASN A 188 -8.35 8.98 -13.89
CA ASN A 188 -7.42 10.11 -13.84
C ASN A 188 -7.55 10.94 -12.55
N LEU A 189 -8.76 11.12 -12.04
CA LEU A 189 -8.99 11.84 -10.79
C LEU A 189 -8.49 11.08 -9.57
N ILE A 190 -8.72 9.77 -9.50
CA ILE A 190 -8.16 8.94 -8.42
C ILE A 190 -6.64 8.96 -8.46
N ASP A 191 -6.04 8.79 -9.64
CA ASP A 191 -4.59 8.83 -9.79
C ASP A 191 -4.03 10.19 -9.36
N ALA A 192 -4.74 11.29 -9.65
CA ALA A 192 -4.36 12.62 -9.18
C ALA A 192 -4.49 12.76 -7.65
N CYS A 193 -5.51 12.17 -7.03
CA CYS A 193 -5.67 12.15 -5.57
C CYS A 193 -4.58 11.31 -4.87
N ASP A 194 -4.19 10.18 -5.45
CA ASP A 194 -3.14 9.31 -4.88
C ASP A 194 -1.73 9.96 -5.02
N ASN A 195 -1.55 10.93 -5.92
CA ASN A 195 -0.30 11.66 -6.16
C ASN A 195 -0.31 13.09 -5.57
N LEU A 196 -1.18 13.39 -4.60
CA LEU A 196 -1.16 14.68 -3.92
C LEU A 196 0.18 14.84 -3.18
N PRO A 197 0.93 15.92 -3.42
CA PRO A 197 2.11 16.21 -2.62
C PRO A 197 1.68 16.43 -1.15
N GLU A 198 2.33 15.73 -0.22
CA GLU A 198 2.14 16.02 1.21
C GLU A 198 2.49 17.50 1.49
N PRO A 199 1.67 18.22 2.28
CA PRO A 199 1.86 19.64 2.58
C PRO A 199 3.10 19.96 3.43
#